data_AF-A0A1V5Z3T1-F1
#
_entry.id   AF-A0A1V5Z3T1-F1
#
_cell.length_a   1.000
_cell.length_b   1.000
_cell.length_c   1.000
_cell.angle_alpha   90.00
_cell.angle_beta   90.00
_cell.angle_gamma   90.00
#
_symmetry.space_group_name_H-M   'P 1'
#
loop_
_entity.id
_entity.type
_entity.pdbx_description
1 polymer ?
#
loop_
_entity_poly.entity_id
_entity_poly.type
_entity_poly.pdbx_seq_one_letter_code
_entity_poly.pdbx_strand_id
1 'polypeptide(L)' 'MIDNQSIFHLENATGTIAGFWFPGWMDGVNYAGFHLHFITDERDAGGHILTAESGVNTLSIQQVSQLNLYLDYKNEEN' A
#
# COMPACT_ATOMS: atom_id res chain seq x y z
N MET A 1 2.48 12.86 10.57
CA MET A 1 3.77 13.54 10.31
C MET A 1 4.74 12.49 9.80
N ILE A 2 5.25 12.64 8.57
CA ILE A 2 6.22 11.69 7.98
C ILE A 2 7.57 11.74 8.71
N ASP A 3 7.85 12.86 9.39
CA ASP A 3 9.14 13.20 10.00
C ASP A 3 9.65 12.22 11.08
N ASN A 4 8.78 11.35 11.61
CA ASN A 4 9.13 10.37 12.65
C ASN A 4 8.99 8.90 12.18
N GLN A 5 8.90 8.68 10.86
CA GLN A 5 8.83 7.33 10.30
C GLN A 5 10.17 6.61 10.42
N SER A 6 10.15 5.39 10.97
CA SER A 6 11.29 4.48 10.87
C SER A 6 11.35 3.89 9.46
N ILE A 7 12.52 4.00 8.83
CA ILE A 7 12.79 3.45 7.50
C ILE A 7 13.71 2.24 7.66
N PHE A 8 13.34 1.14 6.98
CA PHE A 8 14.11 -0.10 6.97
C PHE A 8 14.50 -0.43 5.54
N HIS A 9 15.68 -1.02 5.38
CA HIS A 9 16.17 -1.53 4.10
C HIS A 9 16.23 -3.05 4.20
N LEU A 10 15.43 -3.72 3.37
CA LEU A 10 15.44 -5.18 3.25
C LEU A 10 16.19 -5.56 1.99
N GLU A 11 17.28 -6.30 2.14
CA GLU A 11 18.09 -6.79 1.03
C GLU A 11 17.90 -8.28 0.86
N ASN A 12 17.78 -8.74 -0.40
CA ASN A 12 17.60 -10.16 -0.76
C ASN A 12 16.44 -10.85 -0.02
N ALA A 13 15.40 -10.10 0.36
CA ALA A 13 14.21 -10.63 0.99
C ALA A 13 13.27 -11.23 -0.07
N THR A 14 12.70 -12.39 0.24
CA THR A 14 11.61 -12.99 -0.56
C THR A 14 10.29 -12.75 0.16
N GLY A 15 9.24 -12.47 -0.60
CA GLY A 15 7.97 -12.09 -0.02
C GLY A 15 6.94 -11.70 -1.06
N THR A 16 5.85 -11.11 -0.58
CA THR A 16 4.73 -10.67 -1.42
C THR A 16 4.59 -9.16 -1.38
N ILE A 17 4.47 -8.54 -2.55
CA ILE A 17 4.02 -7.15 -2.69
C ILE A 17 2.51 -7.15 -2.98
N ALA A 18 1.75 -6.37 -2.23
CA ALA A 18 0.32 -6.20 -2.42
C ALA A 18 -0.07 -4.73 -2.31
N GLY A 19 -1.08 -4.32 -3.08
CA GLY A 19 -1.58 -2.96 -3.01
C GLY A 19 -2.49 -2.61 -4.17
N PHE A 20 -2.76 -1.31 -4.30
CA PHE A 20 -3.71 -0.78 -5.26
C PHE A 20 -3.08 0.30 -6.11
N TRP A 21 -3.64 0.48 -7.30
CA TRP A 21 -3.43 1.66 -8.11
C TRP A 21 -4.75 2.43 -8.23
N PHE A 22 -4.71 3.74 -7.98
CA PHE A 22 -5.84 4.63 -8.25
C PHE A 22 -5.48 5.64 -9.36
N PRO A 23 -6.43 5.99 -10.23
CA PRO A 23 -6.22 7.00 -11.26
C PRO A 23 -6.06 8.39 -10.65
N GLY A 24 -5.40 9.30 -11.38
CA GLY A 24 -5.07 10.64 -10.88
C GLY A 24 -6.24 11.47 -10.36
N TRP A 25 -7.45 11.28 -10.92
CA TRP A 25 -8.66 11.99 -10.47
C TRP A 25 -9.24 11.49 -9.14
N MET A 26 -8.70 10.42 -8.55
CA MET A 26 -9.07 9.90 -7.23
C MET A 26 -8.25 10.50 -6.08
N ASP A 27 -7.28 11.37 -6.37
CA ASP A 27 -6.45 11.99 -5.34
C ASP A 27 -7.30 12.78 -4.34
N GLY A 28 -7.02 12.61 -3.05
CA GLY A 28 -7.79 13.18 -1.95
C GLY A 28 -8.98 12.33 -1.47
N VAL A 29 -9.60 11.53 -2.34
CA VAL A 29 -10.53 10.45 -1.89
C VAL A 29 -9.72 9.23 -1.46
N ASN A 30 -8.66 8.92 -2.20
CA ASN A 30 -7.61 7.98 -1.83
C ASN A 30 -6.26 8.51 -2.36
N TYR A 31 -5.17 7.75 -2.21
CA TYR A 31 -3.87 8.09 -2.79
C TYR A 31 -3.82 7.74 -4.28
N ALA A 32 -3.59 8.72 -5.15
CA ALA A 32 -3.42 8.49 -6.59
C ALA A 32 -2.08 7.81 -6.90
N GLY A 33 -2.07 6.94 -7.91
CA GLY A 33 -0.91 6.11 -8.25
C GLY A 33 -0.86 4.83 -7.43
N PHE A 34 0.34 4.26 -7.31
CA PHE A 34 0.56 3.00 -6.61
C PHE A 34 0.71 3.22 -5.10
N HIS A 35 -0.09 2.50 -4.32
CA HIS A 35 0.10 2.35 -2.88
C HIS A 35 0.36 0.88 -2.60
N LEU A 36 1.63 0.54 -2.37
CA LEU A 36 2.12 -0.84 -2.26
C LEU A 36 2.75 -1.11 -0.89
N HIS A 37 2.51 -2.31 -0.39
CA HIS A 37 3.07 -2.84 0.84
C HIS A 37 3.81 -4.15 0.54
N PHE A 38 4.82 -4.46 1.34
CA PHE A 38 5.60 -5.70 1.26
C PHE A 38 5.50 -6.47 2.59
N ILE A 39 5.54 -7.80 2.50
CA ILE A 39 5.69 -8.70 3.65
C ILE A 39 6.62 -9.86 3.28
N THR A 40 7.54 -10.22 4.17
CA THR A 40 8.42 -11.40 4.01
C THR A 40 7.61 -12.71 4.06
N ASP A 41 8.13 -13.77 3.46
CA ASP A 41 7.51 -15.10 3.51
C ASP A 41 7.40 -15.62 4.95
N GLU A 42 8.38 -15.29 5.80
CA GLU A 42 8.45 -15.58 7.23
C GLU A 42 7.49 -14.73 8.07
N ARG A 43 6.95 -13.65 7.49
CA ARG A 43 6.00 -12.70 8.11
C ARG A 43 6.54 -11.98 9.35
N ASP A 44 7.85 -11.86 9.46
CA ASP A 44 8.55 -11.18 10.56
C ASP A 44 8.99 -9.75 10.19
N ALA A 45 8.97 -9.39 8.91
CA ALA A 45 9.30 -8.06 8.41
C ALA A 45 8.38 -7.64 7.25
N GLY A 46 8.19 -6.33 7.10
CA GLY A 46 7.34 -5.76 6.05
C GLY A 46 7.05 -4.28 6.27
N GLY A 47 6.23 -3.70 5.40
CA GLY A 47 5.79 -2.31 5.52
C GLY A 47 5.40 -1.66 4.21
N HIS A 48 5.16 -0.35 4.27
CA HIS A 48 4.89 0.48 3.10
C HIS A 48 6.17 0.63 2.25
N ILE A 49 6.05 0.41 0.94
CA ILE A 49 7.18 0.48 0.02
C ILE A 49 7.41 1.93 -0.40
N LEU A 50 8.62 2.44 -0.14
CA LEU A 50 9.07 3.73 -0.67
C LEU A 50 9.73 3.56 -2.04
N THR A 51 10.60 2.56 -2.16
CA THR A 51 11.25 2.13 -3.40
C THR A 51 11.46 0.62 -3.36
N ALA A 52 11.51 -0.03 -4.53
CA ALA A 52 11.85 -1.43 -4.61
C ALA A 52 12.56 -1.72 -5.94
N GLU A 53 13.58 -2.55 -5.88
CA GLU A 53 14.19 -3.21 -7.02
C GLU A 53 14.02 -4.71 -6.82
N SER A 54 13.58 -5.43 -7.85
CA SER A 54 13.33 -6.85 -7.76
C SER A 54 13.68 -7.55 -9.07
N GLY A 55 13.93 -8.86 -8.97
CA GLY A 55 14.23 -9.72 -10.11
C GLY A 55 12.98 -10.19 -10.84
N VAL A 56 12.94 -11.48 -11.16
CA VAL A 56 11.77 -12.11 -11.79
C VAL A 56 10.70 -12.37 -10.74
N ASN A 57 9.50 -11.83 -10.96
CA ASN A 57 8.36 -12.01 -10.08
C ASN A 57 7.16 -12.60 -10.85
N THR A 58 6.26 -13.26 -10.13
CA THR A 58 4.92 -13.56 -10.66
C THR A 58 4.00 -12.40 -10.30
N LEU A 59 3.26 -11.89 -11.29
CA LEU A 59 2.35 -10.75 -11.12
C LEU A 59 0.91 -11.18 -11.40
N SER A 60 -0.02 -10.71 -10.57
CA SER A 60 -1.46 -10.84 -10.80
C SER A 60 -2.10 -9.47 -10.62
N ILE A 61 -2.98 -9.09 -11.56
CA ILE A 61 -3.69 -7.81 -11.56
C ILE A 61 -5.17 -8.10 -11.69
N GLN A 62 -5.98 -7.39 -10.91
CA GLN A 62 -7.42 -7.40 -11.02
C GLN A 62 -7.92 -5.98 -11.27
N GLN A 63 -8.61 -5.77 -12.39
CA GLN A 63 -9.32 -4.51 -12.62
C GLN A 63 -10.55 -4.45 -11.73
N VAL A 64 -10.68 -3.36 -10.99
CA VAL A 64 -11.83 -3.08 -10.12
C VAL A 64 -12.51 -1.82 -10.63
N SER A 65 -13.80 -1.92 -10.96
CA SER A 65 -14.58 -0.80 -11.53
C SER A 65 -15.55 -0.16 -10.53
N GLN A 66 -15.57 -0.63 -9.28
CA GLN A 66 -16.47 -0.13 -8.24
C GLN A 66 -15.68 0.15 -6.96
N LEU A 67 -15.88 1.35 -6.40
CA LEU A 67 -15.40 1.73 -5.08
C LEU A 67 -16.60 1.81 -4.14
N ASN A 68 -16.55 1.05 -3.04
CA ASN A 68 -17.50 1.19 -1.94
C ASN A 68 -16.85 2.04 -0.85
N LEU A 69 -17.34 3.27 -0.66
CA LEU A 69 -16.86 4.20 0.36
C LEU A 69 -17.84 4.21 1.53
N TYR A 70 -17.35 3.83 2.71
CA TYR A 70 -18.11 3.88 3.95
C TYR A 70 -17.64 5.10 4.75
N LEU A 71 -18.57 6.02 5.00
CA LEU A 71 -18.30 7.20 5.80
C LEU A 71 -18.68 6.92 7.24
N ASP A 72 -17.76 7.20 8.16
CA ASP A 72 -18.09 7.23 9.58
C ASP A 72 -18.89 8.50 9.88
N TYR A 73 -20.04 8.36 10.53
CA TYR A 73 -20.84 9.48 11.01
C TYR A 73 -20.63 9.60 12.50
N LYS A 74 -19.75 10.52 12.91
CA LYS A 74 -19.59 10.87 14.32
C LYS A 74 -20.60 11.95 14.68
N ASN A 75 -21.55 11.63 15.57
CA ASN A 75 -22.31 12.65 16.28
C ASN A 75 -21.34 13.42 17.18
N GLU A 76 -21.27 14.74 17.04
CA GLU A 76 -20.59 15.62 17.98
C GLU A 76 -21.41 15.73 19.27
N GLU A 77 -21.45 14.66 20.06
CA GLU A 77 -21.85 14.70 21.47
C GLU A 77 -20.86 13.86 22.29
N ASN A 78 -19.72 14.51 22.62
CA ASN A 78 -19.01 14.52 23.90
C ASN A 78 -17.60 15.10 23.73
#